data_AF-A0A926ZGP8-F1
#
_entry.id   AF-A0A926ZGP8-F1
#
_cell.length_a   1.000
_cell.length_b   1.000
_cell.length_c   1.000
_cell.angle_alpha   90.00
_cell.angle_beta   90.00
_cell.angle_gamma   90.00
#
_symmetry.space_group_name_H-M   'P 1'
#
loop_
_entity.id
_entity.type
_entity.pdbx_description
1 polymer ?
#
loop_
_entity_poly.entity_id
_entity_poly.type
_entity_poly.pdbx_seq_one_letter_code
_entity_poly.pdbx_strand_id
1 'polypeptide(L)'
;MSAFGFDGIKTALSQALEMLPDWQTLNPFDKGKVIDQTFKSILKDLMQQFGMKPGIDYVDNLRDNERSADFVALSKEADDLIIGLLNGKIIAITQHSRVSKLGNKFTVKAHFRKK
;
A
#
# COMPACT_ATOMS: atom_id res chain seq x y z
N MET A 1 5.86 -21.46 -5.24
CA MET A 1 4.86 -20.38 -5.11
C MET A 1 5.59 -19.18 -4.55
N SER A 2 5.77 -18.12 -5.35
CA SER A 2 6.54 -16.94 -4.91
C SER A 2 5.81 -16.28 -3.75
N ALA A 3 6.38 -16.39 -2.55
CA ALA A 3 5.99 -15.60 -1.40
C ALA A 3 6.33 -14.14 -1.72
N PHE A 4 5.41 -13.44 -2.38
CA PHE A 4 5.47 -11.98 -2.46
C PHE A 4 5.06 -11.44 -1.09
N GLY A 5 5.94 -11.63 -0.10
CA GLY A 5 5.78 -11.13 1.25
C GLY A 5 6.04 -9.63 1.30
N PHE A 6 5.89 -9.03 2.49
CA PHE A 6 6.11 -7.60 2.70
C PHE A 6 7.47 -7.11 2.18
N ASP A 7 8.52 -7.94 2.25
CA ASP A 7 9.84 -7.64 1.71
C ASP A 7 9.84 -7.47 0.18
N GLY A 8 8.99 -8.22 -0.53
CA GLY A 8 8.79 -8.05 -1.98
C GLY A 8 8.17 -6.70 -2.32
N ILE A 9 7.21 -6.24 -1.52
CA ILE A 9 6.62 -4.90 -1.68
C ILE A 9 7.63 -3.81 -1.36
N LYS A 10 8.37 -3.92 -0.25
CA LYS A 10 9.43 -2.96 0.11
C LYS A 10 10.52 -2.89 -0.96
N THR A 11 10.90 -4.02 -1.54
CA THR A 11 11.87 -4.09 -2.64
C THR A 11 11.34 -3.39 -3.89
N ALA A 12 10.08 -3.66 -4.27
CA ALA A 12 9.44 -3.00 -5.41
C ALA A 12 9.30 -1.48 -5.19
N LEU A 13 8.99 -1.04 -3.97
CA LEU A 13 8.98 0.37 -3.60
C LEU A 13 10.38 0.98 -3.73
N SER A 14 11.42 0.31 -3.24
CA SER A 14 12.81 0.77 -3.39
C SER A 14 13.19 0.94 -4.86
N GLN A 15 12.88 -0.03 -5.71
CA GLN A 15 13.15 0.04 -7.16
C GLN A 15 12.36 1.15 -7.85
N ALA A 16 11.11 1.39 -7.46
CA ALA A 16 10.31 2.48 -8.01
C ALA A 16 10.89 3.86 -7.63
N LEU A 17 11.43 3.98 -6.42
CA LEU A 17 12.00 5.23 -5.90
C LEU A 17 13.40 5.52 -6.48
N GLU A 18 14.13 4.51 -6.98
CA GLU A 18 15.46 4.69 -7.61
C GLU A 18 15.47 5.65 -8.81
N MET A 19 14.32 5.83 -9.45
CA MET A 19 14.16 6.77 -10.57
C MET A 19 14.05 8.24 -10.14
N LEU A 20 13.93 8.52 -8.84
CA LEU A 20 13.81 9.89 -8.33
C LEU A 20 15.20 10.48 -8.04
N PRO A 21 15.51 11.71 -8.51
CA PRO A 21 16.80 12.36 -8.26
C PRO A 21 17.10 12.50 -6.77
N ASP A 22 16.09 12.88 -5.99
CA ASP A 22 16.19 13.10 -4.55
C ASP A 22 16.38 11.79 -3.77
N TRP A 23 16.05 10.65 -4.37
CA TRP A 23 16.30 9.34 -3.75
C TRP A 23 17.78 9.01 -3.70
N GLN A 24 18.54 9.40 -4.73
CA GLN A 24 19.96 9.05 -4.81
C GLN A 24 20.81 9.78 -3.77
N THR A 25 20.35 10.94 -3.30
CA THR A 25 21.04 11.75 -2.29
C THR A 25 20.79 11.27 -0.85
N LEU A 26 19.78 10.43 -0.63
CA LEU A 26 19.47 9.89 0.69
C LEU A 26 20.45 8.78 1.10
N ASN A 27 20.82 8.79 2.38
CA ASN A 27 21.56 7.68 2.97
C ASN A 27 20.66 6.42 3.10
N PRO A 28 21.23 5.22 3.27
CA PRO A 28 20.45 3.98 3.36
C PRO A 28 19.40 3.97 4.48
N PHE A 29 19.67 4.67 5.59
CA PHE A 29 18.76 4.73 6.75
C PHE A 29 17.51 5.56 6.45
N ASP A 30 17.68 6.71 5.80
CA ASP A 30 16.57 7.57 5.38
C ASP A 30 15.75 6.91 4.26
N LYS A 31 16.41 6.17 3.37
CA LYS A 31 15.72 5.34 2.35
C LYS A 31 14.79 4.32 3.00
N GLY A 32 15.29 3.56 3.99
CA GLY A 32 14.48 2.60 4.72
C GLY A 32 13.25 3.25 5.39
N LYS A 33 13.45 4.41 6.01
CA LYS A 33 12.37 5.20 6.61
C LYS A 33 11.29 5.59 5.61
N VAL A 34 11.68 6.09 4.44
CA VAL A 34 10.71 6.49 3.39
C VAL A 34 9.95 5.28 2.85
N ILE A 35 10.62 4.14 2.63
CA ILE A 35 9.95 2.89 2.21
C ILE A 35 8.93 2.46 3.26
N ASP A 36 9.31 2.43 4.54
CA ASP A 36 8.42 2.00 5.62
C ASP A 36 7.22 2.94 5.77
N GLN A 37 7.44 4.26 5.69
CA GLN A 37 6.37 5.25 5.74
C GLN A 37 5.42 5.14 4.55
N THR A 38 5.96 4.94 3.35
CA THR A 38 5.16 4.76 2.13
C THR A 38 4.32 3.50 2.24
N PHE A 39 4.93 2.40 2.67
CA PHE A 39 4.25 1.14 2.88
C PHE A 39 3.12 1.24 3.92
N LYS A 40 3.38 1.89 5.07
CA LYS A 40 2.36 2.20 6.09
C LYS A 40 1.19 2.97 5.52
N SER A 41 1.46 4.01 4.72
CA SER A 41 0.41 4.82 4.11
C SER A 41 -0.49 3.98 3.20
N ILE A 42 0.10 3.14 2.35
CA ILE A 42 -0.65 2.25 1.44
C ILE A 42 -1.56 1.30 2.21
N LEU A 43 -1.05 0.67 3.27
CA LEU A 43 -1.87 -0.25 4.08
C LEU A 43 -2.99 0.48 4.84
N LYS A 44 -2.72 1.67 5.37
CA LYS A 44 -3.77 2.49 6.02
C LYS A 44 -4.85 2.89 5.04
N ASP A 45 -4.48 3.34 3.84
CA ASP A 45 -5.42 3.70 2.79
C ASP A 45 -6.26 2.50 2.36
N LEU A 46 -5.65 1.31 2.23
CA LEU A 46 -6.35 0.07 1.96
C LEU A 46 -7.40 -0.20 3.05
N MET A 47 -6.98 -0.22 4.31
CA MET A 47 -7.86 -0.50 5.45
C MET A 47 -9.03 0.50 5.52
N GLN A 48 -8.74 1.79 5.38
CA GLN A 48 -9.75 2.84 5.42
C GLN A 48 -10.78 2.69 4.29
N GLN A 49 -10.34 2.37 3.07
CA GLN A 49 -11.25 2.21 1.92
C GLN A 49 -12.20 1.02 2.07
N PHE A 50 -11.78 -0.02 2.80
CA PHE A 50 -12.63 -1.15 3.14
C PHE A 50 -13.36 -0.99 4.48
N GLY A 51 -13.30 0.20 5.10
CA GLY A 51 -14.06 0.54 6.31
C GLY A 51 -13.48 0.01 7.61
N MET A 52 -12.23 -0.44 7.61
CA MET A 52 -11.54 -0.98 8.79
C MET A 52 -11.11 0.13 9.75
N LYS A 53 -11.17 -0.15 11.05
CA LYS A 53 -10.89 0.80 12.12
C LYS A 53 -9.55 0.51 12.82
N PRO A 54 -8.67 1.50 13.01
CA PRO A 54 -7.44 1.34 13.76
C PRO A 54 -7.75 1.00 15.24
N GLY A 55 -6.99 0.09 15.83
CA GLY A 55 -7.16 -0.39 17.20
C GLY A 55 -8.28 -1.42 17.38
N ILE A 56 -9.10 -1.67 16.35
CA ILE A 56 -10.15 -2.70 16.35
C ILE A 56 -9.81 -3.77 15.32
N ASP A 57 -9.59 -3.36 14.08
CA ASP A 57 -9.34 -4.26 12.95
C ASP A 57 -7.86 -4.44 12.66
N TYR A 58 -7.05 -3.42 12.93
CA TYR A 58 -5.61 -3.47 12.73
C TYR A 58 -4.87 -2.53 13.67
N VAL A 59 -3.60 -2.82 13.91
CA VAL A 59 -2.66 -1.94 14.61
C VAL A 59 -1.44 -1.73 13.73
N ASP A 60 -1.05 -0.47 13.60
CA ASP A 60 0.21 -0.09 12.96
C ASP A 60 1.25 0.18 14.05
N ASN A 61 2.05 -0.83 14.36
CA ASN A 61 3.19 -0.71 15.27
C ASN A 61 4.52 -0.71 14.51
N LEU A 62 4.52 -0.59 13.18
CA LEU A 62 5.76 -0.54 12.43
C LEU A 62 6.61 0.62 12.94
N ARG A 63 7.76 0.32 13.54
CA ARG A 63 8.79 1.34 13.74
C ARG A 63 9.59 1.51 12.46
N ASP A 64 10.20 2.67 12.32
CA ASP A 64 11.04 2.95 11.16
C ASP A 64 12.29 2.05 11.20
N ASN A 65 12.64 1.45 10.07
CA ASN A 65 13.83 0.60 9.88
C ASN A 65 13.83 -0.72 10.66
N GLU A 66 12.67 -1.21 11.12
CA GLU A 66 12.57 -2.54 11.74
C GLU A 66 12.50 -3.67 10.68
N ARG A 67 13.15 -4.79 11.02
CA ARG A 67 13.26 -5.99 10.16
C ARG A 67 11.90 -6.65 9.91
N SER A 68 10.96 -6.54 10.84
CA SER A 68 9.58 -7.01 10.67
C SER A 68 8.65 -5.81 10.55
N ALA A 69 7.79 -5.85 9.54
CA ALA A 69 6.68 -4.93 9.46
C ALA A 69 5.60 -5.37 10.45
N ASP A 70 5.54 -4.75 11.62
CA ASP A 70 4.49 -4.97 12.63
C ASP A 70 3.15 -4.29 12.25
N PHE A 71 2.72 -4.43 10.99
CA PHE A 71 1.32 -4.19 10.64
C PHE A 71 0.53 -5.42 11.05
N VAL A 72 -0.21 -5.31 12.15
CA VAL A 72 -0.90 -6.44 12.75
C VAL A 72 -2.39 -6.34 12.43
N ALA A 73 -2.92 -7.33 11.72
CA ALA A 73 -4.36 -7.53 11.64
C ALA A 73 -4.89 -8.08 12.96
N LEU A 74 -5.90 -7.44 13.51
CA LEU A 74 -6.60 -7.87 14.73
C LEU A 74 -7.91 -8.59 14.40
N SER A 75 -8.54 -8.23 13.27
CA SER A 75 -9.75 -8.91 12.78
C SER A 75 -9.43 -9.84 11.61
N LYS A 76 -10.21 -10.91 11.48
CA LYS A 76 -10.10 -11.85 10.35
C LYS A 76 -10.30 -11.14 9.01
N GLU A 77 -11.19 -10.15 8.99
CA GLU A 77 -11.50 -9.37 7.78
C GLU A 77 -10.31 -8.51 7.34
N ALA A 78 -9.58 -7.92 8.29
CA ALA A 78 -8.32 -7.22 8.01
C ALA A 78 -7.23 -8.17 7.53
N ASP A 79 -7.11 -9.35 8.13
CA ASP A 79 -6.14 -10.38 7.70
C ASP A 79 -6.43 -10.85 6.27
N ASP A 80 -7.70 -11.16 5.97
CA ASP A 80 -8.17 -11.53 4.64
C ASP A 80 -7.92 -10.42 3.59
N LEU A 81 -8.02 -9.15 3.99
CA LEU A 81 -7.68 -8.01 3.11
C LEU A 81 -6.19 -7.93 2.80
N ILE A 82 -5.32 -8.07 3.82
CA ILE A 82 -3.86 -8.06 3.62
C ILE A 82 -3.46 -9.25 2.75
N ILE A 83 -3.93 -10.46 3.08
CA ILE A 83 -3.70 -11.66 2.30
C ILE A 83 -4.24 -11.50 0.87
N GLY A 84 -5.40 -10.84 0.72
CA GLY A 84 -5.99 -10.50 -0.57
C GLY A 84 -5.10 -9.58 -1.40
N LEU A 85 -4.50 -8.56 -0.78
CA LEU A 85 -3.53 -7.66 -1.42
C LEU A 85 -2.28 -8.43 -1.84
N LEU A 86 -1.67 -9.20 -0.94
CA LEU A 86 -0.43 -9.95 -1.20
C LEU A 86 -0.60 -11.00 -2.31
N ASN A 87 -1.78 -11.62 -2.39
CA ASN A 87 -2.12 -12.58 -3.44
C ASN A 87 -2.59 -11.94 -4.76
N GLY A 88 -2.60 -10.60 -4.86
CA GLY A 88 -3.07 -9.89 -6.06
C GLY A 88 -4.58 -10.02 -6.32
N LYS A 89 -5.36 -10.42 -5.30
CA LYS A 89 -6.84 -10.41 -5.32
C LYS A 89 -7.41 -9.01 -5.09
N ILE A 90 -6.62 -8.10 -4.53
CA ILE A 90 -6.93 -6.68 -4.43
C ILE A 90 -5.93 -5.92 -5.30
N ILE A 91 -6.44 -5.02 -6.14
CA ILE A 91 -5.64 -4.20 -7.07
C ILE A 91 -5.87 -2.72 -6.81
N ALA A 92 -4.82 -1.91 -7.01
CA ALA A 92 -4.92 -0.46 -7.00
C ALA A 92 -5.38 0.03 -8.38
N ILE A 93 -6.46 0.81 -8.41
CA ILE A 93 -6.97 1.49 -9.59
C ILE A 93 -6.47 2.93 -9.55
N THR A 94 -5.74 3.35 -10.59
CA THR A 94 -5.29 4.73 -10.72
C THR A 94 -6.44 5.66 -11.10
N GLN A 95 -6.36 6.90 -10.65
CA GLN A 95 -7.33 7.93 -11.03
C GLN A 95 -7.34 8.08 -12.55
N HIS A 96 -8.52 8.12 -13.14
CA HIS A 96 -8.67 8.38 -14.56
C HIS A 96 -9.91 9.21 -14.85
N SER A 97 -9.81 10.05 -15.88
CA SER A 97 -10.93 10.81 -16.41
C SER A 97 -11.42 10.16 -17.70
N ARG A 98 -12.73 9.99 -17.84
CA ARG A 98 -13.36 9.55 -19.08
C ARG A 98 -14.48 10.50 -19.47
N VAL A 99 -14.66 10.68 -20.76
CA VAL A 99 -15.80 11.39 -21.33
C VAL A 99 -16.84 10.34 -21.71
N SER A 100 -18.09 10.50 -21.27
CA SER A 100 -19.16 9.58 -21.63
C SER A 100 -19.62 9.77 -23.07
N LYS A 101 -20.41 8.82 -23.57
CA LYS A 101 -21.05 8.92 -24.90
C LYS A 101 -21.96 10.15 -25.04
N LEU A 102 -22.38 10.76 -23.93
CA LEU A 102 -23.21 11.97 -23.87
C LEU A 102 -22.37 13.25 -23.66
N GLY A 103 -21.03 13.17 -23.68
CA GLY A 103 -20.13 14.32 -23.53
C GLY A 103 -19.81 14.71 -22.07
N ASN A 104 -20.38 14.02 -21.08
CA ASN A 104 -20.13 14.33 -19.67
C ASN A 104 -18.76 13.80 -19.22
N LYS A 105 -17.96 14.64 -18.56
CA LYS A 105 -16.66 14.24 -18.00
C LYS A 105 -16.87 13.62 -16.61
N PHE A 106 -16.45 12.37 -16.45
CA PHE A 106 -16.43 11.67 -15.17
C PHE A 106 -15.00 11.41 -14.74
N THR A 107 -14.69 11.74 -13.48
CA THR A 107 -13.40 11.44 -12.87
C THR A 107 -13.61 10.33 -11.85
N VAL A 108 -12.96 9.19 -12.08
CA VAL A 108 -12.92 8.09 -11.11
C VAL A 108 -11.70 8.30 -10.24
N LYS A 109 -11.90 8.52 -8.95
CA LYS A 109 -10.81 8.66 -7.96
C LYS A 109 -10.03 7.34 -7.85
N ALA A 110 -8.75 7.44 -7.51
CA ALA A 110 -7.93 6.28 -7.22
C ALA A 110 -8.51 5.51 -6.01
N HIS A 111 -8.57 4.18 -6.10
CA HIS A 111 -9.11 3.31 -5.06
C HIS A 111 -8.62 1.88 -5.22
N PHE A 112 -8.77 1.07 -4.17
CA PHE A 112 -8.54 -0.37 -4.20
C PHE A 112 -9.82 -1.10 -4.57
N ARG A 113 -9.68 -2.17 -5.36
CA ARG A 113 -10.81 -2.98 -5.81
C ARG A 113 -10.48 -4.47 -5.68
N LYS A 114 -11.46 -5.26 -5.24
CA LYS A 114 -11.41 -6.73 -5.33
C LYS A 114 -11.52 -7.17 -6.80
N LYS A 115 -10.55 -7.96 -7.25
CA LYS A 115 -10.48 -8.49 -8.61
C LYS A 115 -11.64 -9.44 -8.91
#